data_AF-A0A482VQ31-F1
#
_entry.id   AF-A0A482VQ31-F1
#
_cell.length_a   1.000
_cell.length_b   1.000
_cell.length_c   1.000
_cell.angle_alpha   90.00
_cell.angle_beta   90.00
_cell.angle_gamma   90.00
#
_symmetry.space_group_name_H-M   'P 1'
#
loop_
_entity.id
_entity.type
_entity.pdbx_description
1 polymer ?
#
loop_
_entity_poly.entity_id
_entity_poly.type
_entity_poly.pdbx_seq_one_letter_code
_entity_poly.pdbx_strand_id
1 'polypeptide(L)' 'MVFTQEQNIFIVESYFRNGHLVDGVCQYSIRACFVGFRQQFPDVVL' A
#
# COMPACT_ATOMS: atom_id res chain seq x y z
N MET A 1 3.66 -14.13 6.93
CA MET A 1 3.10 -13.16 7.90
C MET A 1 1.63 -12.97 7.60
N VAL A 2 0.76 -13.07 8.60
CA VAL A 2 -0.67 -12.72 8.47
C VAL A 2 -0.79 -11.26 8.88
N PHE A 3 -1.10 -10.39 7.92
CA PHE A 3 -1.39 -8.99 8.23
C PHE A 3 -2.72 -8.89 8.97
N THR A 4 -2.83 -7.93 9.88
CA THR A 4 -4.11 -7.60 10.51
C THR A 4 -5.10 -7.07 9.48
N GLN A 5 -6.38 -7.05 9.82
CA GLN A 5 -7.41 -6.48 8.94
C GLN A 5 -7.11 -5.02 8.59
N GLU A 6 -6.67 -4.22 9.57
CA GLU A 6 -6.31 -2.80 9.36
C GLU A 6 -5.13 -2.64 8.39
N GLN A 7 -4.11 -3.49 8.52
CA GLN A 7 -2.95 -3.49 7.63
C GLN A 7 -3.34 -3.87 6.19
N ASN A 8 -4.21 -4.87 6.02
CA ASN A 8 -4.72 -5.25 4.71
C ASN A 8 -5.54 -4.12 4.07
N ILE A 9 -6.43 -3.47 4.84
CA ILE A 9 -7.20 -2.31 4.38
C ILE A 9 -6.26 -1.19 3.92
N PHE A 10 -5.27 -0.84 4.75
CA PHE A 10 -4.32 0.21 4.42
C PHE A 10 -3.53 -0.09 3.14
N ILE A 11 -3.06 -1.34 2.96
CA ILE A 11 -2.35 -1.75 1.74
C ILE A 11 -3.26 -1.55 0.53
N VAL A 12 -4.50 -2.02 0.58
CA VAL A 12 -5.46 -1.89 -0.53
C VAL A 12 -5.75 -0.42 -0.82
N GLU A 13 -6.06 0.39 0.19
CA GLU A 13 -6.29 1.82 0.01
C GLU A 13 -5.05 2.55 -0.54
N SER A 14 -3.85 2.16 -0.11
CA SER A 14 -2.61 2.74 -0.60
C SER A 14 -2.38 2.45 -2.08
N TYR A 15 -2.78 1.27 -2.57
CA TYR A 15 -2.74 0.95 -4.00
C TYR A 15 -3.67 1.85 -4.82
N PHE A 16 -4.87 2.14 -4.31
CA PHE A 16 -5.81 3.04 -4.98
C PHE A 16 -5.37 4.50 -4.92
N ARG A 17 -4.83 4.96 -3.77
CA ARG A 17 -4.36 6.35 -3.61
C ARG A 17 -3.10 6.67 -4.40
N ASN A 18 -2.15 5.75 -4.47
CA ASN A 18 -0.92 5.90 -5.26
C ASN A 18 -1.10 5.45 -6.71
N GLY A 19 -2.29 4.97 -7.06
CA GLY A 19 -2.65 4.56 -8.40
C GLY A 19 -2.90 5.77 -9.28
N HIS A 20 -2.24 5.81 -10.43
CA HIS A 20 -2.51 6.76 -11.49
C HIS A 20 -3.17 6.03 -12.66
N LEU A 21 -4.31 6.53 -13.11
CA LEU A 21 -4.96 6.02 -14.30
C LEU A 21 -4.19 6.53 -15.53
N VAL A 22 -3.51 5.63 -16.23
CA VAL A 22 -2.78 5.92 -17.48
C VAL A 22 -3.31 4.96 -18.53
N ASP A 23 -3.93 5.50 -19.59
CA ASP A 23 -4.54 4.73 -20.68
C ASP A 23 -5.52 3.64 -20.20
N GLY A 24 -6.28 3.92 -19.14
CA GLY A 24 -7.24 2.99 -18.55
C GLY A 24 -6.62 1.89 -17.66
N VAL A 25 -5.30 1.88 -17.52
CA VAL A 25 -4.58 1.00 -16.60
C VAL A 25 -4.20 1.78 -15.35
N CYS A 26 -4.55 1.26 -14.17
CA CYS A 26 -4.10 1.82 -12.90
C CYS A 26 -2.62 1.44 -12.69
N GLN A 27 -1.72 2.38 -12.91
CA GLN A 27 -0.30 2.23 -12.60
C GLN A 27 -0.05 2.61 -11.15
N TYR A 28 0.59 1.74 -10.39
CA TYR A 28 0.95 2.02 -9.00
C TYR A 28 2.40 1.65 -8.75
N SER A 29 3.02 2.33 -7.79
CA SER A 29 4.36 2.01 -7.32
C SER A 29 4.26 1.20 -6.03
N ILE A 30 4.53 -0.10 -6.11
CA ILE A 30 4.62 -0.98 -4.93
C ILE A 30 5.59 -0.40 -3.90
N ARG A 31 6.69 0.21 -4.36
CA ARG A 31 7.69 0.85 -3.49
C ARG A 31 7.10 2.03 -2.71
N ALA A 32 6.27 2.86 -3.34
CA ALA A 32 5.61 3.98 -2.67
C ALA A 32 4.58 3.48 -1.64
N CYS A 33 3.76 2.49 -2.00
CA CYS A 33 2.83 1.86 -1.08
C CYS A 33 3.54 1.26 0.14
N PHE A 34 4.68 0.58 -0.09
CA PHE A 34 5.45 -0.07 0.97
C PHE A 34 6.16 0.93 1.90
N VAL A 35 6.62 2.07 1.37
CA VAL A 35 7.17 3.15 2.21
C VAL A 35 6.08 3.75 3.12
N GLY A 36 4.90 4.05 2.57
CA GLY A 36 3.77 4.53 3.37
C GLY A 36 3.32 3.51 4.42
N PHE A 37 3.31 2.23 4.06
CA PHE A 37 2.99 1.14 4.98
C PHE A 37 3.99 1.06 6.15
N ARG A 38 5.30 1.16 5.89
CA ARG A 38 6.34 1.20 6.93
C ARG A 38 6.21 2.39 7.87
N GLN A 39 5.85 3.56 7.34
CA GLN A 39 5.65 4.75 8.15
C GLN A 39 4.42 4.60 9.06
N GLN A 40 3.34 3.99 8.55
CA GLN A 40 2.11 3.78 9.31
C GLN A 40 2.21 2.63 10.32
N PHE A 41 2.96 1.57 9.98
CA PHE A 41 3.10 0.34 10.77
C PHE A 41 4.58 -0.03 10.94
N PRO A 42 5.36 0.74 11.72
CA PRO A 42 6.79 0.50 11.89
C PRO A 42 7.09 -0.87 12.53
N ASP A 43 6.22 -1.36 13.41
CA ASP A 43 6.41 -2.61 14.17
C ASP A 43 6.16 -3.88 13.35
N VAL A 44 5.62 -3.77 12.14
CA VAL A 44 5.22 -4.90 11.30
C VAL A 44 6.35 -5.36 10.38
N VAL A 45 7.32 -4.49 10.11
CA VAL A 45 8.44 -4.79 9.22
C VAL A 45 9.63 -5.28 10.05
N LEU A 46 9.57 -6.56 10.42
CA LEU A 46 10.71 -7.36 10.88
C LEU A 46 11.26 -8.19 9.73
#